data_AF-A0A522CI35-F1
#
_entry.id   AF-A0A522CI35-F1
#
_cell.length_a   1.000
_cell.length_b   1.000
_cell.length_c   1.000
_cell.angle_alpha   90.00
_cell.angle_beta   90.00
_cell.angle_gamma   90.00
#
_symmetry.space_group_name_H-M   'P 1'
#
loop_
_entity.id
_entity.type
_entity.pdbx_description
1 polymer ?
#
loop_
_entity_poly.entity_id
_entity_poly.type
_entity_poly.pdbx_seq_one_letter_code
_entity_poly.pdbx_strand_id
1 'polypeptide(L)'
;MNDLLFAADDAATLLTGDEKRALIPSHITLRRELNEAEQAGILAAYTWAFSRRRDVLDEDFLLRLHKEMFKDVWKWAGEYSKENNRLPVGLDGYKIRPAMHQLVQDARYWIENKTCAPDEIAARFHHRLVQIHPFPNGNGRHARLATDLLAAQLGIPAFSWGRENIGKVGGETRKKYVEALRAADNHDFDKLMEFMRS
;
A
#
# COMPACT_ATOMS: atom_id res chain seq x y z
N MET A 1 1.77 -14.73 -0.66
CA MET A 1 1.87 -13.50 -1.45
C MET A 1 2.77 -13.75 -2.67
N ASN A 2 2.33 -13.44 -3.91
CA ASN A 2 3.01 -13.84 -5.15
C ASN A 2 4.20 -12.92 -5.52
N ASP A 3 5.26 -13.45 -6.14
CA ASP A 3 6.51 -12.71 -6.46
C ASP A 3 6.32 -11.58 -7.49
N LEU A 4 5.24 -11.64 -8.27
CA LEU A 4 4.84 -10.60 -9.22
C LEU A 4 4.49 -9.26 -8.55
N LEU A 5 4.12 -9.27 -7.26
CA LEU A 5 3.95 -8.04 -6.47
C LEU A 5 5.25 -7.25 -6.32
N PHE A 6 6.39 -7.92 -6.55
CA PHE A 6 7.68 -7.42 -6.15
C PHE A 6 8.75 -7.41 -7.26
N ALA A 7 8.36 -7.68 -8.52
CA ALA A 7 9.23 -7.75 -9.69
C ALA A 7 10.05 -6.47 -9.94
N ALA A 8 11.18 -6.63 -10.65
CA ALA A 8 12.23 -5.62 -10.84
C ALA A 8 11.82 -4.48 -11.77
N ASP A 9 11.97 -3.26 -11.26
CA ASP A 9 11.94 -2.01 -12.02
C ASP A 9 13.37 -1.61 -12.34
N ASP A 10 13.85 -1.99 -13.52
CA ASP A 10 15.10 -1.43 -14.02
C ASP A 10 14.84 0.02 -14.45
N ALA A 11 15.62 0.95 -13.91
CA ALA A 11 15.42 2.40 -14.03
C ALA A 11 15.46 2.90 -15.49
N ALA A 12 16.16 2.18 -16.37
CA ALA A 12 16.26 2.46 -17.80
C ALA A 12 15.13 1.84 -18.64
N THR A 13 14.19 1.12 -18.03
CA THR A 13 13.08 0.44 -18.73
C THR A 13 12.11 1.46 -19.31
N LEU A 14 11.76 1.28 -20.58
CA LEU A 14 10.68 2.02 -21.23
C LEU A 14 9.33 1.53 -20.74
N LEU A 15 8.41 2.45 -20.50
CA LEU A 15 7.03 2.09 -20.17
C LEU A 15 6.34 1.41 -21.35
N THR A 16 5.52 0.41 -21.04
CA THR A 16 4.70 -0.28 -22.03
C THR A 16 3.65 0.66 -22.63
N GLY A 17 3.12 0.30 -23.81
CA GLY A 17 2.05 1.08 -24.44
C GLY A 17 0.81 1.20 -23.56
N ASP A 18 0.53 0.20 -22.73
CA ASP A 18 -0.65 0.15 -21.86
C ASP A 18 -0.48 1.07 -20.66
N GLU A 19 0.71 1.06 -20.03
CA GLU A 19 1.07 2.00 -18.98
C GLU A 19 1.00 3.45 -19.47
N LYS A 20 1.57 3.74 -20.65
CA LYS A 20 1.52 5.10 -21.24
C LYS A 20 0.09 5.59 -21.48
N ARG A 21 -0.84 4.71 -21.87
CA ARG A 21 -2.25 5.10 -22.06
C ARG A 21 -2.93 5.48 -20.74
N ALA A 22 -2.53 4.86 -19.65
CA ALA A 22 -3.06 5.12 -18.31
C ALA A 22 -2.41 6.33 -17.61
N LEU A 23 -1.24 6.78 -18.07
CA LEU A 23 -0.56 7.97 -17.55
C LEU A 23 -1.27 9.27 -17.92
N ILE A 24 -1.16 10.24 -17.02
CA ILE A 24 -1.54 11.64 -17.25
C ILE A 24 -0.38 12.41 -17.89
N PRO A 25 0.87 12.38 -17.37
CA PRO A 25 1.96 13.15 -17.94
C PRO A 25 2.51 12.44 -19.18
N SER A 26 2.33 13.05 -20.35
CA SER A 26 2.78 12.48 -21.63
C SER A 26 4.30 12.50 -21.84
N HIS A 27 5.03 13.27 -21.02
CA HIS A 27 6.49 13.41 -21.11
C HIS A 27 7.26 12.29 -20.39
N ILE A 28 6.59 11.53 -19.51
CA ILE A 28 7.21 10.42 -18.78
C ILE A 28 7.34 9.23 -19.73
N THR A 29 8.57 8.79 -19.98
CA THR A 29 8.84 7.67 -20.89
C THR A 29 9.68 6.58 -20.26
N LEU A 30 10.50 6.92 -19.27
CA LEU A 30 11.38 6.02 -18.55
C LEU A 30 10.81 5.67 -17.17
N ARG A 31 11.13 4.47 -16.68
CA ARG A 31 10.72 4.02 -15.35
C ARG A 31 11.23 4.94 -14.23
N ARG A 32 12.45 5.46 -14.32
CA ARG A 32 12.99 6.41 -13.33
C ARG A 32 12.12 7.68 -13.19
N GLU A 33 11.66 8.22 -14.31
CA GLU A 33 10.85 9.46 -14.34
C GLU A 33 9.47 9.20 -13.73
N LEU A 34 8.89 8.03 -14.02
CA LEU A 34 7.66 7.58 -13.40
C LEU A 34 7.83 7.42 -11.88
N ASN A 35 8.90 6.77 -11.45
CA ASN A 35 9.18 6.55 -10.03
C ASN A 35 9.37 7.86 -9.27
N GLU A 36 10.06 8.85 -9.87
CA GLU A 36 10.21 10.19 -9.31
C GLU A 36 8.86 10.91 -9.17
N ALA A 37 8.01 10.87 -10.20
CA ALA A 37 6.69 11.50 -10.18
C ALA A 37 5.76 10.84 -9.15
N GLU A 38 5.73 9.51 -9.08
CA GLU A 38 4.98 8.78 -8.06
C GLU A 38 5.47 9.12 -6.65
N GLN A 39 6.80 9.18 -6.45
CA GLN A 39 7.37 9.51 -5.15
C GLN A 39 6.98 10.93 -4.71
N ALA A 40 7.02 11.91 -5.61
CA ALA A 40 6.59 13.27 -5.32
C ALA A 40 5.10 13.33 -4.88
N GLY A 41 4.22 12.60 -5.59
CA GLY A 41 2.80 12.49 -5.21
C GLY A 41 2.60 11.85 -3.85
N ILE A 42 3.37 10.83 -3.51
CA ILE A 42 3.32 10.16 -2.20
C ILE A 42 3.75 11.09 -1.07
N LEU A 43 4.84 11.85 -1.24
CA LEU A 43 5.25 12.84 -0.23
C LEU A 43 4.16 13.90 -0.02
N ALA A 44 3.57 14.42 -1.10
CA ALA A 44 2.49 15.40 -1.01
C ALA A 44 1.26 14.82 -0.29
N ALA A 45 0.89 13.57 -0.60
CA ALA A 45 -0.20 12.87 0.06
C ALA A 45 0.08 12.61 1.55
N TYR A 46 1.32 12.30 1.93
CA TYR A 46 1.73 12.17 3.32
C TYR A 46 1.45 13.48 4.08
N THR A 47 1.97 14.60 3.58
CA THR A 47 1.74 15.92 4.20
C THR A 47 0.25 16.26 4.28
N TRP A 48 -0.51 16.00 3.21
CA TRP A 48 -1.96 16.22 3.18
C TRP A 48 -2.72 15.35 4.19
N ALA A 49 -2.36 14.08 4.31
CA ALA A 49 -3.05 13.13 5.17
C ALA A 49 -2.85 13.49 6.65
N PHE A 50 -1.62 13.81 7.05
CA PHE A 50 -1.27 14.18 8.43
C PHE A 50 -1.59 15.64 8.80
N SER A 51 -1.95 16.50 7.83
CA SER A 51 -2.31 17.91 8.11
C SER A 51 -3.55 18.08 9.00
N ARG A 52 -4.40 17.06 9.09
CA ARG A 52 -5.63 17.04 9.90
C ARG A 52 -5.87 15.63 10.42
N ARG A 53 -6.60 15.51 11.53
CA ARG A 53 -7.11 14.21 11.97
C ARG A 53 -8.16 13.71 10.97
N ARG A 54 -8.00 12.47 10.53
CA ARG A 54 -8.89 11.76 9.59
C ARG A 54 -9.08 10.35 10.12
N ASP A 55 -10.23 9.76 9.83
CA ASP A 55 -10.48 8.36 10.14
C ASP A 55 -9.92 7.50 9.01
N VAL A 56 -8.87 6.73 9.30
CA VAL A 56 -8.28 5.84 8.28
C VAL A 56 -9.15 4.60 8.03
N LEU A 57 -10.04 4.28 8.96
CA LEU A 57 -10.98 3.15 8.87
C LEU A 57 -12.27 3.57 8.17
N ASP A 58 -12.13 4.39 7.13
CA ASP A 58 -13.18 4.78 6.19
C ASP A 58 -12.73 4.37 4.78
N GLU A 59 -13.54 3.56 4.11
CA GLU A 59 -13.25 3.06 2.76
C GLU A 59 -13.09 4.21 1.76
N ASP A 60 -13.93 5.25 1.86
CA ASP A 60 -13.85 6.42 0.99
C ASP A 60 -12.57 7.23 1.25
N PHE A 61 -12.14 7.30 2.51
CA PHE A 61 -10.85 7.88 2.85
C PHE A 61 -9.69 7.06 2.28
N LEU A 62 -9.72 5.73 2.34
CA LEU A 62 -8.67 4.88 1.76
C LEU A 62 -8.58 5.04 0.24
N LEU A 63 -9.72 5.13 -0.46
CA LEU A 63 -9.76 5.45 -1.88
C LEU A 63 -9.18 6.85 -2.16
N ARG A 64 -9.57 7.84 -1.36
CA ARG A 64 -9.08 9.21 -1.48
C ARG A 64 -7.59 9.30 -1.18
N LEU A 65 -7.07 8.56 -0.22
CA LEU A 65 -5.64 8.51 0.11
C LEU A 65 -4.85 8.08 -1.12
N HIS A 66 -5.29 6.99 -1.78
CA HIS A 66 -4.68 6.55 -3.02
C HIS A 66 -4.81 7.61 -4.12
N LYS A 67 -5.97 8.28 -4.24
CA LYS A 67 -6.14 9.38 -5.19
C LYS A 67 -5.11 10.48 -4.96
N GLU A 68 -4.95 10.97 -3.73
CA GLU A 68 -4.00 12.05 -3.43
C GLU A 68 -2.55 11.63 -3.72
N MET A 69 -2.20 10.35 -3.55
CA MET A 69 -0.86 9.83 -3.87
C MET A 69 -0.55 9.82 -5.37
N PHE A 70 -1.56 9.66 -6.23
CA PHE A 70 -1.34 9.29 -7.64
C PHE A 70 -2.13 10.13 -8.66
N LYS A 71 -2.95 11.09 -8.23
CA LYS A 71 -3.85 11.90 -9.09
C LYS A 71 -3.14 12.67 -10.20
N ASP A 72 -1.86 12.97 -10.03
CA ASP A 72 -1.05 13.71 -11.03
C ASP A 72 -0.29 12.77 -11.98
N VAL A 73 -0.30 11.46 -11.69
CA VAL A 73 0.44 10.44 -12.44
C VAL A 73 -0.51 9.52 -13.22
N TRP A 74 -1.54 9.01 -12.56
CA TRP A 74 -2.40 7.94 -13.08
C TRP A 74 -3.85 8.36 -13.21
N LYS A 75 -4.47 8.07 -14.36
CA LYS A 75 -5.90 8.36 -14.60
C LYS A 75 -6.84 7.58 -13.68
N TRP A 76 -6.45 6.39 -13.24
CA TRP A 76 -7.21 5.50 -12.37
C TRP A 76 -6.97 5.78 -10.87
N ALA A 77 -6.28 6.86 -10.51
CA ALA A 77 -5.95 7.15 -9.13
C ALA A 77 -7.20 7.27 -8.24
N GLY A 78 -7.32 6.36 -7.27
CA GLY A 78 -8.45 6.30 -6.34
C GLY A 78 -9.61 5.43 -6.83
N GLU A 79 -9.41 4.64 -7.89
CA GLU A 79 -10.37 3.64 -8.36
C GLU A 79 -9.83 2.23 -8.12
N TYR A 80 -10.69 1.32 -7.67
CA TYR A 80 -10.33 -0.09 -7.60
C TYR A 80 -9.97 -0.66 -8.97
N SER A 81 -9.06 -1.63 -8.95
CA SER A 81 -8.71 -2.37 -10.16
C SER A 81 -9.92 -3.14 -10.69
N LYS A 82 -9.96 -3.24 -12.02
CA LYS A 82 -10.95 -3.96 -12.83
C LYS A 82 -10.22 -5.11 -13.52
N GLU A 83 -10.98 -6.04 -14.11
CA GLU A 83 -10.41 -7.22 -14.77
C GLU A 83 -9.35 -6.87 -15.82
N ASN A 84 -9.52 -5.75 -16.53
CA ASN A 84 -8.66 -5.32 -17.62
C ASN A 84 -7.40 -4.55 -17.20
N ASN A 85 -7.24 -4.22 -15.91
CA ASN A 85 -6.09 -3.47 -15.41
C ASN A 85 -5.57 -3.98 -14.05
N ARG A 86 -6.04 -5.13 -13.57
CA ARG A 86 -5.46 -5.78 -12.39
C ARG A 86 -4.22 -6.59 -12.77
N LEU A 87 -3.30 -6.68 -11.82
CA LEU A 87 -2.24 -7.67 -11.86
C LEU A 87 -2.81 -9.04 -11.40
N PRO A 88 -2.21 -10.18 -11.79
CA PRO A 88 -2.61 -11.53 -11.34
C PRO A 88 -2.13 -11.80 -9.90
N VAL A 89 -2.40 -10.84 -9.01
CA VAL A 89 -2.01 -10.80 -7.61
C VAL A 89 -3.15 -10.16 -6.82
N GLY A 90 -3.35 -10.60 -5.58
CA GLY A 90 -4.47 -10.15 -4.75
C GLY A 90 -5.80 -10.78 -5.16
N LEU A 91 -6.90 -10.07 -4.91
CA LEU A 91 -8.25 -10.59 -5.14
C LEU A 91 -8.78 -10.26 -6.54
N ASP A 92 -9.75 -11.06 -6.99
CA ASP A 92 -10.54 -10.73 -8.18
C ASP A 92 -11.26 -9.38 -7.99
N GLY A 93 -11.42 -8.62 -9.07
CA GLY A 93 -11.97 -7.25 -9.00
C GLY A 93 -13.32 -7.15 -8.28
N TYR A 94 -14.22 -8.10 -8.52
CA TYR A 94 -15.54 -8.15 -7.87
C TYR A 94 -15.49 -8.44 -6.36
N LYS A 95 -14.37 -8.98 -5.85
CA LYS A 95 -14.14 -9.28 -4.43
C LYS A 95 -13.47 -8.12 -3.67
N ILE A 96 -12.86 -7.16 -4.38
CA ILE A 96 -12.08 -6.08 -3.77
C ILE A 96 -12.95 -5.24 -2.83
N ARG A 97 -14.07 -4.70 -3.31
CA ARG A 97 -14.94 -3.84 -2.50
C ARG A 97 -15.48 -4.56 -1.24
N PRO A 98 -16.08 -5.77 -1.34
CA PRO A 98 -16.48 -6.53 -0.16
C PRO A 98 -15.33 -6.78 0.83
N ALA A 99 -14.12 -7.07 0.33
CA ALA A 99 -12.97 -7.35 1.18
C ALA A 99 -12.41 -6.08 1.87
N MET A 100 -12.45 -4.92 1.20
CA MET A 100 -12.09 -3.63 1.78
C MET A 100 -13.07 -3.24 2.90
N HIS A 101 -14.37 -3.41 2.64
CA HIS A 101 -15.39 -3.20 3.65
C HIS A 101 -15.16 -4.09 4.87
N GLN A 102 -14.94 -5.40 4.65
CA GLN A 102 -14.66 -6.35 5.74
C GLN A 102 -13.40 -5.97 6.54
N LEU A 103 -12.31 -5.61 5.86
CA LEU A 103 -11.07 -5.17 6.52
C LEU A 103 -11.31 -3.98 7.46
N VAL A 104 -12.09 -2.99 7.01
CA VAL A 104 -12.44 -1.83 7.83
C VAL A 104 -13.26 -2.25 9.04
N GLN A 105 -14.26 -3.12 8.87
CA GLN A 105 -15.08 -3.61 9.98
C GLN A 105 -14.26 -4.44 10.97
N ASP A 106 -13.39 -5.33 10.49
CA ASP A 106 -12.50 -6.14 11.31
C ASP A 106 -11.57 -5.25 12.15
N ALA A 107 -10.95 -4.24 11.53
CA ALA A 107 -10.07 -3.31 12.23
C ALA A 107 -10.81 -2.52 13.31
N ARG A 108 -12.02 -2.02 13.03
CA ARG A 108 -12.87 -1.36 14.04
C ARG A 108 -13.17 -2.29 15.19
N TYR A 109 -13.59 -3.52 14.88
CA TYR A 109 -13.90 -4.54 15.89
C TYR A 109 -12.69 -4.84 16.78
N TRP A 110 -11.49 -5.02 16.20
CA TRP A 110 -10.27 -5.30 16.96
C TRP A 110 -9.93 -4.16 17.93
N ILE A 111 -10.13 -2.91 17.51
CA ILE A 111 -9.88 -1.72 18.33
C ILE A 111 -10.90 -1.60 19.45
N GLU A 112 -12.19 -1.68 19.13
CA GLU A 112 -13.29 -1.52 20.08
C GLU A 112 -13.25 -2.59 21.18
N ASN A 113 -12.95 -3.84 20.79
CA ASN A 113 -12.94 -4.98 21.71
C ASN A 113 -11.56 -5.31 22.26
N LYS A 114 -10.52 -4.55 21.88
CA LYS A 114 -9.12 -4.76 22.31
C LYS A 114 -8.67 -6.21 22.13
N THR A 115 -9.00 -6.81 20.98
CA THR A 115 -8.75 -8.24 20.73
C THR A 115 -7.27 -8.59 20.68
N CYS A 116 -6.42 -7.61 20.36
CA CYS A 116 -4.97 -7.73 20.33
C CYS A 116 -4.29 -6.38 20.57
N ALA A 117 -2.97 -6.39 20.71
CA ALA A 117 -2.19 -5.18 20.93
C ALA A 117 -2.26 -4.23 19.71
N PRO A 118 -2.14 -2.90 19.90
CA PRO A 118 -2.21 -1.93 18.80
C PRO A 118 -1.23 -2.21 17.63
N ASP A 119 -0.02 -2.68 17.94
CA ASP A 119 0.97 -3.05 16.92
C ASP A 119 0.51 -4.24 16.07
N GLU A 120 -0.15 -5.22 16.69
CA GLU A 120 -0.71 -6.38 16.00
C GLU A 120 -1.93 -6.00 15.15
N ILE A 121 -2.79 -5.11 15.64
CA ILE A 121 -3.90 -4.52 14.87
C ILE A 121 -3.34 -3.88 13.59
N ALA A 122 -2.30 -3.06 13.73
CA ALA A 122 -1.66 -2.38 12.61
C ALA A 122 -1.02 -3.36 11.62
N ALA A 123 -0.36 -4.42 12.10
CA ALA A 123 0.24 -5.45 11.25
C ALA A 123 -0.81 -6.27 10.49
N ARG A 124 -1.90 -6.68 11.16
CA ARG A 124 -3.03 -7.37 10.53
C ARG A 124 -3.70 -6.49 9.47
N PHE A 125 -3.95 -5.22 9.80
CA PHE A 125 -4.51 -4.24 8.86
C PHE A 125 -3.61 -4.06 7.63
N HIS A 126 -2.31 -3.87 7.84
CA HIS A 126 -1.32 -3.74 6.79
C HIS A 126 -1.29 -4.95 5.87
N HIS A 127 -1.11 -6.14 6.44
CA HIS A 127 -1.02 -7.39 5.71
C HIS A 127 -2.26 -7.64 4.87
N ARG A 128 -3.45 -7.48 5.46
CA ARG A 128 -4.72 -7.69 4.76
C ARG A 128 -4.92 -6.68 3.62
N LEU A 129 -4.54 -5.43 3.80
CA LEU A 129 -4.62 -4.41 2.75
C LEU A 129 -3.71 -4.74 1.56
N VAL A 130 -2.47 -5.19 1.82
CA VAL A 130 -1.55 -5.66 0.77
C VAL A 130 -2.11 -6.91 0.08
N GLN A 131 -2.72 -7.83 0.83
CA GLN A 131 -3.32 -9.06 0.29
C GLN A 131 -4.55 -8.79 -0.59
N ILE A 132 -5.39 -7.81 -0.24
CA ILE A 132 -6.54 -7.42 -1.07
C ILE A 132 -6.05 -6.88 -2.42
N HIS A 133 -4.98 -6.08 -2.41
CA HIS A 133 -4.40 -5.44 -3.58
C HIS A 133 -5.42 -4.59 -4.38
N PRO A 134 -6.06 -3.59 -3.74
CA PRO A 134 -7.23 -2.93 -4.29
C PRO A 134 -7.01 -2.14 -5.60
N PHE A 135 -5.78 -1.69 -5.89
CA PHE A 135 -5.47 -0.78 -6.99
C PHE A 135 -4.62 -1.45 -8.08
N PRO A 136 -4.58 -0.92 -9.32
CA PRO A 136 -3.67 -1.39 -10.38
C PRO A 136 -2.18 -1.32 -10.01
N ASN A 137 -1.76 -0.28 -9.29
CA ASN A 137 -0.40 -0.10 -8.78
C ASN A 137 -0.45 0.74 -7.49
N GLY A 138 0.65 0.81 -6.73
CA GLY A 138 0.78 1.65 -5.55
C GLY A 138 0.37 0.99 -4.23
N ASN A 139 -0.15 -0.25 -4.26
CA ASN A 139 -0.74 -0.93 -3.11
C ASN A 139 0.18 -1.02 -1.88
N GLY A 140 1.46 -1.39 -2.05
CA GLY A 140 2.39 -1.45 -0.91
C GLY A 140 2.67 -0.07 -0.29
N ARG A 141 2.74 0.98 -1.12
CA ARG A 141 2.98 2.37 -0.68
C ARG A 141 1.74 2.93 0.02
N HIS A 142 0.56 2.61 -0.52
CA HIS A 142 -0.73 2.96 0.07
C HIS A 142 -0.93 2.24 1.40
N ALA A 143 -0.66 0.95 1.47
CA ALA A 143 -0.79 0.17 2.70
C ALA A 143 0.12 0.67 3.82
N ARG A 144 1.38 1.03 3.53
CA ARG A 144 2.26 1.62 4.54
C ARG A 144 1.74 2.95 5.07
N LEU A 145 1.34 3.86 4.17
CA LEU A 145 0.81 5.16 4.58
C LEU A 145 -0.51 5.04 5.36
N ALA A 146 -1.42 4.16 4.93
CA ALA A 146 -2.64 3.87 5.67
C ALA A 146 -2.34 3.29 7.06
N THR A 147 -1.37 2.37 7.16
CA THR A 147 -0.95 1.81 8.44
C THR A 147 -0.28 2.85 9.35
N ASP A 148 0.50 3.80 8.82
CA ASP A 148 1.07 4.90 9.60
C ASP A 148 -0.02 5.84 10.14
N LEU A 149 -1.06 6.11 9.34
CA LEU A 149 -2.23 6.88 9.79
C LEU A 149 -3.01 6.11 10.88
N LEU A 150 -3.12 4.78 10.75
CA LEU A 150 -3.73 3.94 11.78
C LEU A 150 -2.92 3.98 13.07
N ALA A 151 -1.59 3.91 13.00
CA ALA A 151 -0.72 4.08 14.18
C ALA A 151 -0.98 5.41 14.89
N ALA A 152 -1.07 6.51 14.13
CA ALA A 152 -1.40 7.81 14.69
C ALA A 152 -2.79 7.86 15.34
N GLN A 153 -3.79 7.20 14.73
CA GLN A 153 -5.15 7.07 15.28
C GLN A 153 -5.18 6.22 16.57
N LEU A 154 -4.34 5.18 16.65
CA LEU A 154 -4.17 4.33 17.83
C LEU A 154 -3.30 4.97 18.92
N GLY A 155 -2.63 6.09 18.64
CA GLY A 155 -1.73 6.75 19.58
C GLY A 155 -0.41 6.02 19.81
N ILE A 156 0.01 5.17 18.87
CA ILE A 156 1.30 4.48 18.92
C ILE A 156 2.36 5.20 18.07
N PRO A 157 3.67 5.03 18.36
CA PRO A 157 4.72 5.64 17.57
C PRO A 157 4.65 5.26 16.09
N ALA A 158 5.13 6.13 15.22
CA ALA A 158 5.24 5.83 13.78
C ALA A 158 6.11 4.60 13.53
N PHE A 159 5.77 3.84 12.48
CA PHE A 159 6.58 2.71 12.04
C PHE A 159 7.81 3.20 11.28
N SER A 160 8.90 2.46 11.41
CA SER A 160 10.18 2.76 10.77
C SER A 160 10.38 1.98 9.48
N TRP A 161 9.62 0.89 9.29
CA TRP A 161 9.61 0.08 8.08
C TRP A 161 11.01 -0.38 7.64
N GLY A 162 11.93 -0.61 8.58
CA GLY A 162 13.29 -1.07 8.31
C GLY A 162 14.28 0.00 7.86
N ARG A 163 13.96 1.30 8.00
CA ARG A 163 14.80 2.52 7.78
C ARG A 163 15.67 2.59 6.51
N GLU A 164 15.56 1.62 5.60
CA GLU A 164 16.22 1.53 4.32
C GLU A 164 15.19 1.54 3.18
N ASN A 165 15.65 1.82 1.96
CA ASN A 165 14.78 1.96 0.80
C ASN A 165 14.11 0.63 0.39
N ILE A 166 12.94 0.31 0.97
CA ILE A 166 12.08 -0.84 0.59
C ILE A 166 11.74 -0.85 -0.91
N GLY A 167 11.74 0.33 -1.54
CA GLY A 167 11.51 0.48 -2.98
C GLY A 167 12.62 -0.10 -3.84
N LYS A 168 13.83 -0.32 -3.30
CA LYS A 168 14.95 -0.91 -4.04
C LYS A 168 14.67 -2.40 -4.30
N VAL A 169 14.36 -2.73 -5.54
CA VAL A 169 14.13 -4.14 -5.93
C VAL A 169 15.42 -4.94 -5.77
N GLY A 170 15.29 -6.16 -5.22
CA GLY A 170 16.43 -7.02 -4.89
C GLY A 170 17.21 -6.60 -3.63
N GLY A 171 16.86 -5.48 -2.98
CA GLY A 171 17.46 -5.04 -1.73
C GLY A 171 17.11 -5.95 -0.54
N GLU A 172 18.02 -6.04 0.41
CA GLU A 172 17.89 -6.90 1.60
C GLU A 172 16.65 -6.54 2.45
N THR A 173 16.39 -5.24 2.64
CA THR A 173 15.20 -4.72 3.34
C THR A 173 13.90 -5.23 2.71
N ARG A 174 13.84 -5.26 1.37
CA ARG A 174 12.66 -5.71 0.64
C ARG A 174 12.47 -7.22 0.79
N LYS A 175 13.55 -8.01 0.77
CA LYS A 175 13.46 -9.46 1.01
C LYS A 175 12.90 -9.76 2.39
N LYS A 176 13.44 -9.10 3.43
CA LYS A 176 12.93 -9.21 4.82
C LYS A 176 11.46 -8.86 4.93
N TYR A 177 11.03 -7.78 4.27
CA TYR A 177 9.62 -7.39 4.23
C TYR A 177 8.73 -8.47 3.58
N VAL A 178 9.15 -9.02 2.44
CA VAL A 178 8.40 -10.07 1.74
C VAL A 178 8.34 -11.35 2.56
N GLU A 179 9.44 -11.74 3.20
CA GLU A 179 9.50 -12.89 4.11
C GLU A 179 8.57 -12.70 5.31
N ALA A 180 8.52 -11.50 5.89
CA ALA A 180 7.61 -11.17 6.97
C ALA A 180 6.14 -11.24 6.54
N LEU A 181 5.81 -10.76 5.33
CA LEU A 181 4.46 -10.89 4.77
C LEU A 181 4.08 -12.36 4.49
N ARG A 182 5.02 -13.19 4.04
CA ARG A 182 4.81 -14.63 3.84
C ARG A 182 4.63 -15.38 5.16
N ALA A 183 5.28 -14.97 6.24
CA ALA A 183 5.01 -15.50 7.57
C ALA A 183 3.58 -15.13 8.02
N ALA A 184 3.18 -13.87 7.81
CA ALA A 184 1.85 -13.38 8.13
C ALA A 184 0.73 -14.07 7.31
N ASP A 185 1.02 -14.57 6.10
CA ASP A 185 0.09 -15.43 5.35
C ASP A 185 -0.30 -16.71 6.13
N ASN A 186 0.57 -17.18 7.04
CA ASN A 186 0.32 -18.33 7.93
C ASN A 186 -0.12 -17.89 9.35
N HIS A 187 -0.58 -16.64 9.51
CA HIS A 187 -0.96 -16.03 10.79
C HIS A 187 0.18 -15.84 11.80
N ASP A 188 1.44 -15.93 11.36
CA ASP A 188 2.61 -15.53 12.14
C ASP A 188 2.95 -14.06 11.84
N PHE A 189 2.49 -13.15 12.72
CA PHE A 189 2.67 -11.71 12.56
C PHE A 189 3.95 -11.18 13.21
N ASP A 190 4.69 -12.00 13.96
CA ASP A 190 5.83 -11.52 14.77
C ASP A 190 6.91 -10.89 13.89
N LYS A 191 7.26 -11.57 12.79
CA LYS A 191 8.24 -11.05 11.82
C LYS A 191 7.80 -9.75 11.17
N LEU A 192 6.50 -9.59 10.93
CA LEU A 192 5.96 -8.37 10.33
C LEU A 192 5.98 -7.21 11.32
N MET A 193 5.59 -7.45 12.57
CA MET A 193 5.67 -6.44 13.64
C MET A 193 7.12 -6.02 13.90
N GLU A 194 8.05 -6.97 13.97
CA GLU A 194 9.48 -6.68 14.10
C GLU A 194 9.98 -5.84 12.93
N PHE A 195 9.65 -6.23 11.70
CA PHE A 195 10.04 -5.46 10.52
C PHE A 195 9.48 -4.03 10.53
N MET A 196 8.21 -3.86 10.90
CA MET A 196 7.55 -2.55 10.99
C MET A 196 8.24 -1.61 11.99
N ARG A 197 8.89 -2.18 13.03
CA ARG A 197 9.62 -1.45 14.08
C ARG A 197 11.14 -1.39 13.90
N SER A 198 11.69 -2.08 12.89
CA SER A 198 13.13 -2.14 12.61
C SER A 198 13.72 -0.87 12.00
#